data_AF-A0A8T1SM31-F1
#
_entry.id   AF-A0A8T1SM31-F1
#
_cell.length_a   1.000
_cell.length_b   1.000
_cell.length_c   1.000
_cell.angle_alpha   90.00
_cell.angle_beta   90.00
_cell.angle_gamma   90.00
#
_symmetry.space_group_name_H-M   'P 1'
#
loop_
_entity.id
_entity.type
_entity.pdbx_description
1 polymer ?
#
loop_
_entity_poly.entity_id
_entity_poly.type
_entity_poly.pdbx_seq_one_letter_code
_entity_poly.pdbx_strand_id
1 'polypeptide(L)'
;SSPCSVGRGLPGRPAAGRLEGGGGGSSSSLGSAAASPGGSGAGPALGSGRRREPTLEGALSKYTNLLQGWQSRYFVLDFETGILQYFVNEQSKNQKPRGALSLAGAIISLSDEVPHMLVVYFANGEMYKLRAADAKEKQYWVTQLRSCAKYHTEGNSK
;
A
#
# COMPACT_ATOMS: atom_id res chain seq x y z
N SER A 1 52.75 35.99 5.32
CA SER A 1 52.94 34.55 5.50
C SER A 1 52.09 33.79 4.49
N SER A 2 52.73 33.27 3.45
CA SER A 2 52.29 32.04 2.77
C SER A 2 52.70 30.84 3.64
N PRO A 3 52.12 29.65 3.42
CA PRO A 3 52.65 28.71 2.40
C PRO A 3 51.50 28.14 1.52
N CYS A 4 51.54 27.89 0.20
CA CYS A 4 52.39 27.03 -0.67
C CYS A 4 52.64 25.61 -0.08
N SER A 5 52.54 24.44 -0.71
CA SER A 5 52.26 23.92 -2.05
C SER A 5 52.14 22.37 -1.92
N VAL A 6 51.86 21.68 -3.04
CA VAL A 6 52.14 20.24 -3.36
C VAL A 6 51.06 19.24 -2.89
N GLY A 7 50.54 18.30 -3.68
CA GLY A 7 50.89 17.76 -5.00
C GLY A 7 50.88 16.22 -4.99
N ARG A 8 50.73 15.60 -6.18
CA ARG A 8 50.75 14.14 -6.53
C ARG A 8 49.35 13.49 -6.56
N GLY A 9 48.96 12.68 -7.54
CA GLY A 9 49.69 11.97 -8.60
C GLY A 9 49.00 10.60 -8.79
N LEU A 10 48.68 10.23 -10.02
CA LEU A 10 48.04 8.96 -10.42
C LEU A 10 48.90 7.73 -10.03
N PRO A 11 48.28 6.53 -9.92
CA PRO A 11 48.36 5.54 -11.02
C PRO A 11 46.99 4.85 -11.25
N GLY A 12 46.50 4.55 -12.47
CA GLY A 12 47.16 3.84 -13.56
C GLY A 12 47.20 2.34 -13.27
N ARG A 13 46.29 1.52 -13.82
CA ARG A 13 46.44 0.06 -14.00
C ARG A 13 45.38 -0.53 -14.97
N PRO A 14 45.65 -1.69 -15.61
CA PRO A 14 45.54 -1.87 -17.07
C PRO A 14 44.34 -2.67 -17.59
N ALA A 15 44.24 -2.64 -18.92
CA ALA A 15 43.37 -3.40 -19.81
C ALA A 15 43.66 -4.92 -19.88
N ALA A 16 42.66 -5.72 -20.30
CA ALA A 16 42.65 -6.54 -21.53
C ALA A 16 41.68 -7.74 -21.51
N GLY A 17 41.08 -8.03 -22.68
CA GLY A 17 40.37 -9.28 -23.05
C GLY A 17 38.88 -9.04 -23.33
N ARG A 18 38.40 -8.76 -24.57
CA ARG A 18 38.35 -9.62 -25.79
C ARG A 18 37.76 -10.99 -25.40
N LEU A 19 36.62 -11.47 -25.92
CA LEU A 19 36.36 -11.89 -27.31
C LEU A 19 34.84 -11.93 -27.65
N GLU A 20 34.53 -11.56 -28.89
CA GLU A 20 33.54 -12.08 -29.88
C GLU A 20 32.30 -12.91 -29.51
N GLY A 21 31.21 -12.62 -30.23
CA GLY A 21 30.08 -13.55 -30.37
C GLY A 21 28.94 -13.09 -31.29
N GLY A 22 29.21 -12.91 -32.60
CA GLY A 22 28.30 -13.22 -33.71
C GLY A 22 26.91 -12.58 -33.78
N GLY A 23 26.79 -11.40 -34.39
CA GLY A 23 25.53 -10.90 -34.96
C GLY A 23 25.35 -11.40 -36.39
N GLY A 24 24.54 -12.45 -36.57
CA GLY A 24 24.13 -12.98 -37.87
C GLY A 24 23.27 -11.99 -38.63
N GLY A 25 23.55 -11.84 -39.93
CA GLY A 25 22.91 -10.89 -40.82
C GLY A 25 21.52 -11.29 -41.34
N SER A 26 20.94 -10.31 -42.05
CA SER A 26 20.17 -10.40 -43.31
C SER A 26 19.11 -11.50 -43.43
N SER A 27 17.86 -11.28 -43.85
CA SER A 27 17.30 -10.28 -44.75
C SER A 27 15.81 -10.60 -44.95
N SER A 28 15.00 -9.54 -45.15
CA SER A 28 13.78 -9.46 -45.99
C SER A 28 12.80 -10.65 -46.09
N SER A 29 11.49 -10.38 -45.91
CA SER A 29 10.54 -10.31 -47.04
C SER A 29 9.09 -10.06 -46.59
N LEU A 30 8.36 -9.38 -47.47
CA LEU A 30 6.93 -9.05 -47.43
C LEU A 30 6.01 -10.28 -47.43
N GLY A 31 4.73 -10.11 -47.08
CA GLY A 31 3.70 -11.06 -47.50
C GLY A 31 2.34 -10.90 -46.82
N SER A 32 1.34 -10.53 -47.62
CA SER A 32 -0.03 -10.16 -47.24
C SER A 32 -0.96 -11.29 -46.76
N ALA A 33 -1.96 -10.87 -45.99
CA ALA A 33 -3.40 -11.24 -46.00
C ALA A 33 -3.85 -12.72 -45.98
N ALA A 34 -4.72 -13.04 -45.02
CA ALA A 34 -5.95 -13.82 -45.24
C ALA A 34 -6.94 -13.63 -44.08
N ALA A 35 -8.23 -13.61 -44.41
CA ALA A 35 -9.34 -13.28 -43.54
C ALA A 35 -10.14 -14.53 -43.09
N SER A 36 -10.71 -14.45 -41.88
CA SER A 36 -12.03 -14.98 -41.42
C SER A 36 -12.23 -16.51 -41.32
N PRO A 37 -13.32 -17.01 -40.69
CA PRO A 37 -14.10 -16.57 -39.52
C PRO A 37 -14.41 -17.72 -38.51
N GLY A 38 -15.02 -17.38 -37.36
CA GLY A 38 -15.98 -18.24 -36.67
C GLY A 38 -15.46 -19.08 -35.49
N GLY A 39 -16.11 -18.96 -34.34
CA GLY A 39 -15.90 -19.87 -33.21
C GLY A 39 -16.33 -19.31 -31.87
N SER A 40 -17.62 -19.44 -31.59
CA SER A 40 -18.32 -19.15 -30.34
C SER A 40 -17.52 -19.48 -29.08
N GLY A 41 -17.47 -18.51 -28.17
CA GLY A 41 -16.99 -18.70 -26.81
C GLY A 41 -17.43 -17.53 -25.97
N ALA A 42 -18.68 -17.56 -25.53
CA ALA A 42 -19.14 -16.78 -24.39
C ALA A 42 -18.33 -17.23 -23.15
N GLY A 43 -17.13 -16.66 -22.98
CA GLY A 43 -16.48 -16.57 -21.69
C GLY A 43 -17.09 -15.38 -20.97
N PRO A 44 -17.48 -15.50 -19.69
CA PRO A 44 -18.11 -14.40 -18.99
C PRO A 44 -17.16 -13.22 -19.09
N ALA A 45 -17.73 -12.07 -19.43
CA ALA A 45 -17.16 -10.82 -19.00
C ALA A 45 -16.91 -10.97 -17.50
N LEU A 46 -15.66 -11.25 -17.12
CA LEU A 46 -15.13 -10.83 -15.85
C LEU A 46 -15.20 -9.31 -15.91
N GLY A 47 -16.41 -8.81 -15.66
CA GLY A 47 -16.58 -7.60 -14.92
C GLY A 47 -15.82 -7.80 -13.62
N SER A 48 -14.51 -7.58 -13.66
CA SER A 48 -13.90 -6.65 -12.74
C SER A 48 -14.54 -5.28 -12.98
N GLY A 49 -15.86 -5.21 -12.76
CA GLY A 49 -16.45 -4.02 -12.21
C GLY A 49 -15.55 -3.76 -11.03
N ARG A 50 -14.82 -2.66 -11.10
CA ARG A 50 -14.27 -2.03 -9.92
C ARG A 50 -15.49 -1.58 -9.11
N ARG A 51 -16.24 -2.55 -8.58
CA ARG A 51 -17.06 -2.42 -7.38
C ARG A 51 -16.07 -1.72 -6.47
N ARG A 52 -16.28 -0.43 -6.24
CA ARG A 52 -15.55 0.29 -5.21
C ARG A 52 -15.66 -0.63 -4.01
N GLU A 53 -14.58 -1.29 -3.62
CA GLU A 53 -14.63 -2.24 -2.52
C GLU A 53 -15.28 -1.45 -1.38
N PRO A 54 -16.48 -1.86 -0.90
CA PRO A 54 -17.20 -1.10 0.10
C PRO A 54 -16.47 -1.13 1.45
N THR A 55 -15.34 -1.83 1.52
CA THR A 55 -14.48 -1.97 2.67
C THR A 55 -13.01 -1.80 2.31
N LEU A 56 -12.24 -1.04 3.09
CA LEU A 56 -10.79 -0.98 3.01
C LEU A 56 -10.20 -2.01 3.96
N GLU A 57 -9.41 -2.94 3.44
CA GLU A 57 -8.76 -3.97 4.25
C GLU A 57 -7.24 -3.94 4.10
N GLY A 58 -6.52 -4.31 5.16
CA GLY A 58 -5.06 -4.34 5.16
C GLY A 58 -4.43 -4.62 6.50
N ALA A 59 -3.19 -5.10 6.48
CA ALA A 59 -2.43 -5.43 7.67
C ALA A 59 -1.69 -4.19 8.21
N LEU A 60 -1.97 -3.82 9.45
CA LEU A 60 -1.29 -2.72 10.13
C LEU A 60 -0.72 -3.21 11.46
N SER A 61 0.42 -2.66 11.84
CA SER A 61 0.98 -2.90 13.16
C SER A 61 0.25 -2.06 14.19
N LYS A 62 -0.48 -2.70 15.11
CA LYS A 62 -1.16 -2.05 16.23
C LYS A 62 -0.28 -2.07 17.47
N TYR A 63 -0.12 -0.91 18.10
CA TYR A 63 0.51 -0.86 19.43
C TYR A 63 -0.46 -1.41 20.48
N THR A 64 -0.01 -2.41 21.25
CA THR A 64 -0.85 -3.11 22.23
C THR A 64 -0.43 -2.78 23.67
N ASN A 65 0.83 -3.02 24.04
CA ASN A 65 1.37 -2.69 25.36
C ASN A 65 2.90 -2.60 25.29
N LEU A 66 3.59 -2.12 26.33
CA LEU A 66 5.05 -2.08 26.42
C LEU A 66 5.69 -3.48 26.30
N LEU A 67 5.01 -4.49 26.86
CA LEU A 67 5.47 -5.89 26.84
C LEU A 67 5.31 -6.57 25.47
N GLN A 68 4.23 -6.28 24.75
CA GLN A 68 3.96 -6.89 23.43
C GLN A 68 4.44 -6.03 22.26
N GLY A 69 4.55 -4.72 22.45
CA GLY A 69 4.93 -3.75 21.44
C GLY A 69 3.94 -3.64 20.29
N TRP A 70 4.51 -3.57 19.08
CA TRP A 70 3.82 -3.48 17.81
C TRP A 70 3.48 -4.86 17.27
N GLN A 71 2.20 -5.16 17.15
CA GLN A 71 1.72 -6.44 16.62
C GLN A 71 1.00 -6.22 15.30
N SER A 72 1.38 -6.96 14.26
CA SER A 72 0.65 -6.95 12.99
C SER A 72 -0.77 -7.50 13.21
N ARG A 73 -1.76 -6.72 12.81
CA ARG A 73 -3.18 -7.03 12.91
C ARG A 73 -3.84 -6.67 11.59
N TYR A 74 -4.86 -7.43 11.23
CA TYR A 74 -5.60 -7.20 10.01
C TYR A 74 -6.76 -6.25 10.30
N PHE A 75 -6.75 -5.07 9.68
CA PHE A 75 -7.81 -4.08 9.83
C PHE A 75 -8.72 -4.13 8.62
N VAL A 76 -10.01 -4.00 8.88
CA VAL A 76 -11.06 -3.89 7.88
C VAL A 76 -11.91 -2.69 8.27
N LEU A 77 -11.88 -1.68 7.43
CA LEU A 77 -12.72 -0.51 7.50
C LEU A 77 -13.91 -0.73 6.57
N ASP A 78 -15.12 -0.58 7.07
CA ASP A 78 -16.32 -0.60 6.26
C ASP A 78 -16.76 0.84 5.96
N PHE A 79 -16.80 1.22 4.67
CA PHE A 79 -17.18 2.56 4.22
C PHE A 79 -18.68 2.80 4.29
N GLU A 80 -19.49 1.74 4.24
CA GLU A 80 -20.95 1.82 4.22
C GLU A 80 -21.52 2.02 5.62
N THR A 81 -20.95 1.37 6.62
CA THR A 81 -21.31 1.52 8.04
C THR A 81 -20.41 2.50 8.80
N GLY A 82 -19.23 2.82 8.25
CA GLY A 82 -18.25 3.68 8.91
C GLY A 82 -17.55 3.01 10.07
N ILE A 83 -17.55 1.68 10.15
CA ILE A 83 -16.99 0.92 11.26
C ILE A 83 -15.60 0.40 10.89
N LEU A 84 -14.61 0.70 11.72
CA LEU A 84 -13.28 0.10 11.69
C LEU A 84 -13.22 -1.10 12.63
N GLN A 85 -13.13 -2.28 12.04
CA GLN A 85 -12.98 -3.55 12.74
C GLN A 85 -11.57 -4.11 12.53
N TYR A 86 -11.07 -4.88 13.49
CA TYR A 86 -9.76 -5.52 13.38
C TYR A 86 -9.77 -6.97 13.86
N PHE A 87 -8.90 -7.75 13.24
CA PHE A 87 -8.75 -9.18 13.42
C PHE A 87 -7.31 -9.52 13.76
N VAL A 88 -7.13 -10.68 14.39
CA VAL A 88 -5.80 -11.19 14.74
C VAL A 88 -4.97 -11.41 13.48
N ASN A 89 -5.55 -12.13 12.51
CA ASN A 89 -4.98 -12.44 11.20
C ASN A 89 -6.09 -12.35 10.13
N GLU A 90 -5.70 -12.29 8.85
CA GLU A 90 -6.64 -12.35 7.72
C GLU A 90 -7.49 -13.61 7.73
N GLN A 91 -6.90 -14.77 8.04
CA GLN A 91 -7.63 -16.04 8.18
C GLN A 91 -8.66 -16.02 9.32
N SER A 92 -8.48 -15.13 10.30
CA SER A 92 -9.44 -14.91 11.38
C SER A 92 -10.56 -13.95 10.99
N LYS A 93 -10.67 -13.52 9.72
CA LYS A 93 -11.83 -12.74 9.22
C LYS A 93 -13.15 -13.50 9.38
N ASN A 94 -13.11 -14.84 9.37
CA ASN A 94 -14.28 -15.69 9.65
C ASN A 94 -14.55 -15.89 11.15
N GLN A 95 -13.69 -15.36 12.02
CA GLN A 95 -13.90 -15.37 13.47
C GLN A 95 -14.50 -14.04 13.93
N LYS A 96 -14.98 -14.01 15.18
CA LYS A 96 -15.54 -12.79 15.77
C LYS A 96 -14.49 -11.66 15.72
N PRO A 97 -14.84 -10.46 15.20
CA PRO A 97 -13.93 -9.33 15.20
C PRO A 97 -13.44 -9.05 16.63
N ARG A 98 -12.14 -8.77 16.76
CA ARG A 98 -11.52 -8.56 18.08
C ARG A 98 -12.03 -7.28 18.72
N GLY A 99 -12.35 -6.29 17.88
CA GLY A 99 -13.06 -5.06 18.23
C GLY A 99 -13.55 -4.37 16.96
N ALA A 100 -14.65 -3.62 17.06
CA ALA A 100 -15.27 -2.87 15.98
C ALA A 100 -15.66 -1.48 16.50
N LEU A 101 -15.03 -0.44 15.98
CA LEU A 101 -15.21 0.95 16.42
C LEU A 101 -15.70 1.83 15.28
N SER A 102 -16.70 2.65 15.55
CA SER A 102 -17.23 3.61 14.57
C SER A 102 -16.28 4.78 14.36
N LEU A 103 -16.01 5.10 13.09
CA LEU A 103 -15.25 6.27 12.69
C LEU A 103 -16.09 7.54 12.59
N ALA A 104 -17.40 7.48 12.80
CA ALA A 104 -18.22 8.68 12.90
C ALA A 104 -17.63 9.62 13.97
N GLY A 105 -17.24 10.83 13.59
CA GLY A 105 -16.57 11.81 14.46
C GLY A 105 -15.11 11.49 14.81
N ALA A 106 -14.50 10.48 14.19
CA ALA A 106 -13.11 10.12 14.46
C ALA A 106 -12.12 11.10 13.83
N ILE A 107 -11.03 11.37 14.53
CA ILE A 107 -9.94 12.26 14.12
C ILE A 107 -8.69 11.41 13.88
N ILE A 108 -8.07 11.58 12.71
CA ILE A 108 -6.84 10.85 12.37
C ILE A 108 -5.67 11.82 12.41
N SER A 109 -4.74 11.58 13.31
CA SER A 109 -3.48 12.33 13.44
C SER A 109 -2.31 11.53 12.90
N LEU A 110 -1.45 12.21 12.15
CA LEU A 110 -0.15 11.67 11.78
C LEU A 110 0.81 11.92 12.94
N SER A 111 1.62 10.93 13.29
CA SER A 111 2.69 11.12 14.25
C SER A 111 4.03 10.92 13.55
N ASP A 112 5.01 11.74 13.93
CA ASP A 112 6.39 11.68 13.41
C ASP A 112 7.33 10.93 14.37
N GLU A 113 6.84 10.52 15.55
CA GLU A 113 7.63 9.80 16.55
C GLU A 113 8.23 8.49 16.00
N VAL A 114 7.52 7.84 15.07
CA VAL A 114 7.95 6.60 14.42
C VAL A 114 7.62 6.69 12.93
N PRO A 115 8.53 6.26 12.03
CA PRO A 115 8.26 6.24 10.61
C PRO A 115 7.02 5.38 10.31
N HIS A 116 6.13 5.99 9.52
CA HIS A 116 4.87 5.40 9.07
C HIS A 116 3.80 5.19 10.16
N MET A 117 3.90 5.91 11.28
CA MET A 117 2.89 5.87 12.35
C MET A 117 1.72 6.82 12.09
N LEU A 118 0.53 6.38 12.47
CA LEU A 118 -0.70 7.14 12.51
C LEU A 118 -1.49 6.81 13.78
N VAL A 119 -2.27 7.76 14.26
CA VAL A 119 -3.12 7.61 15.44
C VAL A 119 -4.55 7.95 15.05
N VAL A 120 -5.46 7.01 15.28
CA VAL A 120 -6.89 7.17 15.06
C VAL A 120 -7.54 7.41 16.40
N TYR A 121 -8.13 8.59 16.59
CA TYR A 121 -8.92 8.96 17.76
C TYR A 121 -10.39 8.77 17.43
N PHE A 122 -11.06 7.86 18.11
CA PHE A 122 -12.46 7.56 17.88
C PHE A 122 -13.34 8.49 18.72
N ALA A 123 -14.59 8.71 18.28
CA ALA A 123 -15.54 9.54 19.03
C ALA A 123 -15.94 8.94 20.39
N ASN A 124 -15.69 7.64 20.61
CA ASN A 124 -15.92 6.97 21.89
C ASN A 124 -14.81 7.25 22.93
N GLY A 125 -13.78 8.03 22.59
CA GLY A 125 -12.63 8.33 23.46
C GLY A 125 -11.50 7.30 23.39
N GLU A 126 -11.63 6.23 22.60
CA GLU A 126 -10.54 5.29 22.35
C GLU A 126 -9.56 5.85 21.31
N MET A 127 -8.30 5.40 21.38
CA MET A 127 -7.28 5.73 20.39
C MET A 127 -6.52 4.49 19.93
N TYR A 128 -6.33 4.36 18.61
CA TYR A 128 -5.51 3.31 18.01
C TYR A 128 -4.24 3.90 17.43
N LYS A 129 -3.11 3.51 18.00
CA LYS A 129 -1.78 3.76 17.44
C LYS A 129 -1.45 2.65 16.46
N LEU A 130 -1.39 3.00 15.18
CA LEU A 130 -1.17 2.09 14.06
C LEU A 130 0.09 2.50 13.30
N ARG A 131 0.80 1.52 12.76
CA ARG A 131 1.96 1.72 11.90
C ARG A 131 1.76 0.93 10.62
N ALA A 132 1.88 1.61 9.49
CA ALA A 132 1.84 0.99 8.17
C ALA A 132 3.21 0.45 7.76
N ALA A 133 3.25 -0.43 6.75
CA ALA A 133 4.50 -0.91 6.19
C ALA A 133 5.25 0.22 5.45
N ASP A 134 4.50 1.03 4.68
CA ASP A 134 5.05 2.07 3.81
C ASP A 134 4.41 3.45 4.03
N ALA A 135 5.10 4.49 3.57
CA ALA A 135 4.55 5.85 3.53
C ALA A 135 3.29 5.95 2.67
N LYS A 136 3.27 5.24 1.54
CA LYS A 136 2.12 5.19 0.63
C LYS A 136 0.90 4.57 1.32
N GLU A 137 1.09 3.43 1.97
CA GLU A 137 0.01 2.74 2.67
C GLU A 137 -0.49 3.55 3.87
N LYS A 138 0.40 4.17 4.65
CA LYS A 138 0.03 5.12 5.71
C LYS A 138 -0.90 6.21 5.19
N GLN A 139 -0.49 6.89 4.12
CA GLN A 139 -1.27 7.99 3.53
C GLN A 139 -2.61 7.50 2.99
N TYR A 140 -2.62 6.31 2.39
CA TYR A 140 -3.84 5.69 1.91
C TYR A 140 -4.83 5.44 3.05
N TRP A 141 -4.41 4.76 4.12
CA TRP A 141 -5.24 4.55 5.31
C TRP A 141 -5.73 5.86 5.91
N VAL A 142 -4.86 6.84 6.09
CA VAL A 142 -5.23 8.14 6.68
C VAL A 142 -6.28 8.85 5.83
N THR A 143 -6.13 8.84 4.51
CA THR A 143 -7.07 9.46 3.58
C THR A 143 -8.43 8.78 3.64
N GLN A 144 -8.45 7.45 3.61
CA GLN A 144 -9.67 6.66 3.64
C GLN A 144 -10.40 6.78 4.98
N LEU A 145 -9.67 6.65 6.10
CA LEU A 145 -10.22 6.82 7.45
C LEU A 145 -10.81 8.21 7.65
N ARG A 146 -10.11 9.27 7.23
CA ARG A 146 -10.62 10.65 7.29
C ARG A 146 -11.86 10.85 6.43
N SER A 147 -11.88 10.26 5.24
CA SER A 147 -13.02 10.35 4.33
C SER A 147 -14.24 9.64 4.92
N CYS A 148 -14.05 8.42 5.46
CA CYS A 148 -15.07 7.69 6.21
C CYS A 148 -15.60 8.49 7.39
N ALA A 149 -14.70 8.98 8.23
CA ALA A 149 -15.06 9.72 9.42
C ALA A 149 -15.91 10.93 9.07
N LYS A 150 -15.47 11.73 8.09
CA LYS A 150 -16.23 12.89 7.63
C LYS A 150 -17.60 12.51 7.06
N TYR A 151 -17.66 11.48 6.22
CA TYR A 151 -18.90 11.03 5.58
C TYR A 151 -19.95 10.58 6.62
N HIS A 152 -19.51 9.79 7.61
CA HIS A 152 -20.38 9.25 8.65
C HIS A 152 -20.70 10.23 9.78
N THR A 153 -19.86 11.25 9.99
CA THR A 153 -20.15 12.33 10.97
C THR A 153 -21.41 13.10 10.57
N GLU A 154 -21.55 13.39 9.28
CA GLU A 154 -22.72 14.11 8.72
C GLU A 154 -23.94 13.20 8.56
N GLY A 155 -23.74 11.88 8.42
CA GLY A 155 -24.82 10.90 8.30
C GLY A 155 -25.45 10.49 9.63
N ASN A 156 -24.70 10.56 10.74
CA ASN A 156 -25.15 10.15 12.07
C ASN A 156 -25.89 11.27 12.85
N SER A 157 -26.12 12.43 12.23
CA SER A 157 -26.81 13.57 12.83
C SER A 157 -28.31 13.66 12.49
N LYS A 158 -28.94 12.55 12.07
CA LYS A 158 -30.35 12.52 11.69
C LYS A 158 -31.18 11.55 12.54
#